data_AF-A0A959NTS1-F1
#
_entry.id   AF-A0A959NTS1-F1
#
_cell.length_a   1.000
_cell.length_b   1.000
_cell.length_c   1.000
_cell.angle_alpha   90.00
_cell.angle_beta   90.00
_cell.angle_gamma   90.00
#
_symmetry.space_group_name_H-M   'P 1'
#
loop_
_entity.id
_entity.type
_entity.pdbx_description
1 polymer ?
#
loop_
_entity_poly.entity_id
_entity_poly.type
_entity_poly.pdbx_seq_one_letter_code
_entity_poly.pdbx_strand_id
1 'polypeptide(L)'
;NISCKNYTTDILKCDSLINGYNNYTKLFRTPFLKNGNTIVKRDSLISSLKQINYKNGYVTIDASDWYLNSLLIKFMKNNPNESIEKYKEAYIAHLLDRAKYYDDLALEVLGRKVKHSLLLHHNLTSALFLGDLITAFRNNGWELVNAKEAITDDVYKKEINTIPAGESIIWSIAKESGKYENTLRYPAEDSEYEVEKLKDLGLL
;
A
#
# COMPACT_ATOMS: atom_id res chain seq x y z
N ASN A 1 2.84 -20.82 -12.43
CA ASN A 1 4.09 -20.11 -12.74
C ASN A 1 3.97 -19.43 -14.11
N ILE A 2 4.02 -18.10 -14.16
CA ILE A 2 4.05 -17.31 -15.40
C ILE A 2 5.50 -16.89 -15.70
N SER A 3 5.89 -16.86 -16.98
CA SER A 3 7.21 -16.34 -17.36
C SER A 3 7.22 -14.81 -17.31
N CYS A 4 8.38 -14.20 -17.05
CA CYS A 4 8.52 -12.74 -17.06
C CYS A 4 8.09 -12.12 -18.41
N LYS A 5 8.39 -12.80 -19.53
CA LYS A 5 7.94 -12.40 -20.86
C LYS A 5 6.42 -12.35 -20.97
N ASN A 6 5.72 -13.42 -20.58
CA ASN A 6 4.26 -13.46 -20.66
C ASN A 6 3.61 -12.43 -19.73
N TYR A 7 4.19 -12.22 -18.55
CA TYR A 7 3.73 -11.20 -17.62
C TYR A 7 3.91 -9.78 -18.18
N THR A 8 5.04 -9.51 -18.84
CA THR A 8 5.28 -8.23 -19.53
C THR A 8 4.33 -8.01 -20.70
N THR A 9 4.01 -9.06 -21.46
CA THR A 9 2.97 -9.00 -22.49
C THR A 9 1.62 -8.63 -21.90
N ASP A 10 1.27 -9.17 -20.74
CA ASP A 10 0.01 -8.85 -20.05
C ASP A 10 -0.05 -7.37 -19.60
N ILE A 11 1.06 -6.85 -19.05
CA ILE A 11 1.21 -5.43 -18.72
C ILE A 11 0.95 -4.54 -19.94
N LEU A 12 1.51 -4.89 -21.10
CA LEU A 12 1.32 -4.14 -22.35
C LEU A 12 -0.11 -4.24 -22.91
N LYS A 13 -0.82 -5.34 -22.65
CA LYS A 13 -2.25 -5.41 -22.98
C LYS A 13 -3.04 -4.39 -22.17
N CYS A 14 -2.82 -4.34 -20.85
CA CYS A 14 -3.45 -3.33 -20.01
C CYS A 14 -3.06 -1.91 -20.45
N ASP A 15 -1.80 -1.67 -20.77
CA ASP A 15 -1.31 -0.39 -21.29
C ASP A 15 -2.11 0.10 -22.49
N SER A 16 -2.34 -0.77 -23.49
CA SER A 16 -3.10 -0.42 -24.69
C SER A 16 -4.55 0.00 -24.43
N LEU A 17 -5.12 -0.37 -23.28
CA LEU A 17 -6.49 -0.01 -22.89
C LEU A 17 -6.55 1.35 -22.18
N ILE A 18 -5.43 1.84 -21.64
CA ILE A 18 -5.41 3.04 -20.78
C ILE A 18 -4.51 4.17 -21.30
N ASN A 19 -3.62 3.91 -22.27
CA ASN A 19 -2.64 4.90 -22.72
C ASN A 19 -3.24 6.11 -23.46
N GLY A 20 -4.51 6.03 -23.86
CA GLY A 20 -5.24 7.13 -24.49
C GLY A 20 -5.82 8.18 -23.52
N TYR A 21 -5.78 7.94 -22.20
CA TYR A 21 -6.33 8.90 -21.22
C TYR A 21 -5.36 10.06 -20.96
N ASN A 22 -5.88 11.28 -20.83
CA ASN A 22 -5.08 12.52 -20.66
C ASN A 22 -4.19 12.54 -19.40
N ASN A 23 -4.53 11.75 -18.38
CA ASN A 23 -3.82 11.62 -17.11
C ASN A 23 -3.01 10.31 -17.00
N TYR A 24 -2.82 9.59 -18.11
CA TYR A 24 -2.05 8.36 -18.16
C TYR A 24 -0.61 8.56 -17.66
N THR A 25 -0.14 7.63 -16.83
CA THR A 25 1.23 7.60 -16.30
C THR A 25 1.73 6.16 -16.23
N LYS A 26 2.98 5.93 -16.65
CA LYS A 26 3.63 4.61 -16.67
C LYS A 26 4.15 4.16 -15.29
N LEU A 27 3.22 3.93 -14.37
CA LEU A 27 3.49 3.29 -13.09
C LEU A 27 2.84 1.91 -13.07
N PHE A 28 3.61 0.90 -12.68
CA PHE A 28 3.11 -0.47 -12.55
C PHE A 28 3.27 -0.94 -11.12
N ARG A 29 2.18 -1.37 -10.50
CA ARG A 29 2.15 -1.98 -9.17
C ARG A 29 1.79 -3.45 -9.33
N THR A 30 2.67 -4.34 -8.89
CA THR A 30 2.39 -5.77 -8.91
C THR A 30 1.24 -6.12 -7.98
N PRO A 31 0.35 -7.06 -8.35
CA PRO A 31 -0.62 -7.64 -7.44
C PRO A 31 0.04 -8.14 -6.16
N PHE A 32 -0.65 -7.95 -5.03
CA PHE A 32 -0.17 -8.28 -3.67
C PHE A 32 1.14 -7.58 -3.28
N LEU A 33 1.55 -6.53 -4.00
CA LEU A 33 2.86 -5.88 -3.87
C LEU A 33 4.05 -6.85 -3.99
N LYS A 34 3.90 -7.99 -4.69
CA LYS A 34 4.95 -8.99 -4.83
C LYS A 34 5.70 -8.85 -6.15
N ASN A 35 6.87 -8.20 -6.08
CA ASN A 35 7.78 -8.00 -7.23
C ASN A 35 8.67 -9.22 -7.54
N GLY A 36 8.53 -10.31 -6.78
CA GLY A 36 9.28 -11.55 -7.01
C GLY A 36 9.83 -12.14 -5.72
N ASN A 37 9.82 -13.47 -5.61
CA ASN A 37 10.32 -14.19 -4.44
C ASN A 37 11.78 -14.68 -4.58
N THR A 38 12.43 -14.38 -5.69
CA THR A 38 13.86 -14.63 -5.91
C THR A 38 14.49 -13.41 -6.57
N ILE A 39 15.80 -13.23 -6.38
CA ILE A 39 16.58 -12.17 -7.03
C ILE A 39 16.35 -12.17 -8.54
N VAL A 40 16.47 -13.35 -9.18
CA VAL A 40 16.28 -13.50 -10.63
C VAL A 40 14.90 -13.03 -11.08
N LYS A 41 13.82 -13.38 -10.36
CA LYS A 41 12.46 -12.96 -10.73
C LYS A 41 12.26 -11.46 -10.57
N ARG A 42 12.74 -10.89 -9.45
CA ARG A 42 12.68 -9.46 -9.17
C ARG A 42 13.41 -8.67 -10.25
N ASP A 43 14.67 -9.02 -10.51
CA ASP A 43 15.52 -8.28 -11.43
C ASP A 43 15.01 -8.40 -12.86
N SER A 44 14.46 -9.58 -13.23
CA SER A 44 13.81 -9.76 -14.53
C SER A 44 12.60 -8.82 -14.68
N LEU A 45 11.73 -8.75 -13.67
CA LEU A 45 10.56 -7.85 -13.70
C LEU A 45 10.99 -6.38 -13.76
N ILE A 46 11.90 -5.94 -12.90
CA ILE A 46 12.41 -4.56 -12.88
C ILE A 46 13.00 -4.20 -14.25
N SER A 47 13.83 -5.08 -14.83
CA SER A 47 14.42 -4.88 -16.15
C SER A 47 13.35 -4.80 -17.24
N SER A 48 12.35 -5.68 -17.23
CA SER A 48 11.26 -5.65 -18.20
C SER A 48 10.43 -4.38 -18.10
N LEU A 49 10.11 -3.90 -16.90
CA LEU A 49 9.41 -2.62 -16.71
C LEU A 49 10.22 -1.44 -17.29
N LYS A 50 11.53 -1.38 -17.00
CA LYS A 50 12.44 -0.37 -17.57
C LYS A 50 12.42 -0.39 -19.10
N GLN A 51 12.48 -1.58 -19.72
CA GLN A 51 12.45 -1.73 -21.18
C GLN A 51 11.17 -1.18 -21.84
N ILE A 52 10.02 -1.26 -21.16
CA ILE A 52 8.74 -0.72 -21.65
C ILE A 52 8.43 0.70 -21.12
N ASN A 53 9.42 1.34 -20.49
CA ASN A 53 9.37 2.67 -19.89
C ASN A 53 8.39 2.81 -18.71
N TYR A 54 8.11 1.70 -18.04
CA TYR A 54 7.36 1.68 -16.78
C TYR A 54 8.30 1.79 -15.57
N LYS A 55 7.81 2.47 -14.54
CA LYS A 55 8.42 2.49 -13.21
C LYS A 55 7.58 1.69 -12.22
N ASN A 56 8.20 1.26 -11.13
CA ASN A 56 7.47 0.64 -10.04
C ASN A 56 6.55 1.67 -9.37
N GLY A 57 5.26 1.33 -9.26
CA GLY A 57 4.24 2.13 -8.58
C GLY A 57 4.29 1.89 -7.07
N TYR A 58 5.42 2.24 -6.45
CA TYR A 58 5.67 1.98 -5.03
C TYR A 58 4.56 2.52 -4.13
N VAL A 59 4.40 1.84 -3.00
CA VAL A 59 3.58 2.24 -1.87
C VAL A 59 4.53 2.65 -0.75
N THR A 60 4.17 3.66 0.05
CA THR A 60 4.94 4.01 1.26
C THR A 60 4.21 3.66 2.54
N ILE A 61 2.87 3.67 2.52
CA ILE A 61 2.04 3.28 3.66
C ILE A 61 1.22 2.06 3.24
N ASP A 62 1.57 0.92 3.84
CA ASP A 62 0.82 -0.32 3.72
C ASP A 62 -0.09 -0.49 4.95
N ALA A 63 -1.38 -0.73 4.72
CA ALA A 63 -2.36 -0.60 5.77
C ALA A 63 -3.44 -1.69 5.79
N SER A 64 -3.32 -2.79 5.03
CA SER A 64 -4.24 -3.95 5.12
C SER A 64 -5.74 -3.60 5.21
N ASP A 65 -6.20 -2.55 4.51
CA ASP A 65 -7.56 -2.01 4.65
C ASP A 65 -8.65 -3.05 4.33
N TRP A 66 -8.31 -4.01 3.46
CA TRP A 66 -9.14 -5.15 3.06
C TRP A 66 -9.59 -6.03 4.23
N TYR A 67 -8.84 -6.07 5.34
CA TYR A 67 -9.19 -6.92 6.47
C TYR A 67 -10.42 -6.38 7.20
N LEU A 68 -10.42 -5.09 7.54
CA LEU A 68 -11.57 -4.39 8.10
C LEU A 68 -12.78 -4.42 7.14
N ASN A 69 -12.55 -4.31 5.83
CA ASN A 69 -13.60 -4.53 4.84
C ASN A 69 -14.25 -5.91 4.95
N SER A 70 -13.43 -6.95 5.11
CA SER A 70 -13.93 -8.32 5.24
C SER A 70 -14.76 -8.51 6.51
N LEU A 71 -14.36 -7.88 7.61
CA LEU A 71 -15.11 -7.89 8.87
C LEU A 71 -16.43 -7.13 8.76
N LEU A 72 -16.43 -5.94 8.14
CA LEU A 72 -17.64 -5.16 7.90
C LEU A 72 -18.65 -5.93 7.04
N ILE A 73 -18.20 -6.55 5.95
CA ILE A 73 -19.08 -7.36 5.08
C ILE A 73 -19.70 -8.52 5.87
N LYS A 74 -18.91 -9.21 6.72
CA LYS A 74 -19.40 -10.30 7.56
C LYS A 74 -20.42 -9.78 8.58
N PHE A 75 -20.15 -8.65 9.22
CA PHE A 75 -21.03 -8.04 10.20
C PHE A 75 -22.38 -7.62 9.59
N MET A 76 -22.37 -6.90 8.46
CA MET A 76 -23.59 -6.47 7.78
C MET A 76 -24.46 -7.64 7.33
N LYS A 77 -23.85 -8.76 6.91
CA LYS A 77 -24.58 -9.97 6.54
C LYS A 77 -25.35 -10.58 7.71
N ASN A 78 -24.77 -10.53 8.91
CA ASN A 78 -25.38 -11.12 10.10
C ASN A 78 -26.29 -10.13 10.84
N ASN A 79 -26.06 -8.84 10.69
CA ASN A 79 -26.73 -7.77 11.44
C ASN A 79 -27.19 -6.64 10.48
N PRO A 80 -28.15 -6.90 9.57
CA PRO A 80 -28.48 -6.00 8.47
C PRO A 80 -29.04 -4.63 8.88
N ASN A 81 -29.53 -4.51 10.12
CA ASN A 81 -30.13 -3.27 10.66
C ASN A 81 -29.25 -2.59 11.72
N GLU A 82 -28.09 -3.17 12.04
CA GLU A 82 -27.20 -2.58 13.04
C GLU A 82 -26.31 -1.49 12.43
N SER A 83 -25.99 -0.50 13.26
CA SER A 83 -25.07 0.56 12.87
C SER A 83 -23.67 0.02 12.60
N ILE A 84 -23.05 0.54 11.54
CA ILE A 84 -21.67 0.21 11.14
C ILE A 84 -20.65 1.26 11.64
N GLU A 85 -21.08 2.21 12.48
CA GLU A 85 -20.24 3.34 12.92
C GLU A 85 -18.93 2.89 13.57
N LYS A 86 -18.97 1.82 14.40
CA LYS A 86 -17.76 1.23 15.00
C LYS A 86 -16.73 0.74 13.98
N TYR A 87 -17.18 0.30 12.79
CA TYR A 87 -16.28 -0.11 11.70
C TYR A 87 -15.67 1.10 11.00
N LYS A 88 -16.41 2.21 10.88
CA LYS A 88 -15.87 3.48 10.37
C LYS A 88 -14.76 4.00 11.28
N GLU A 89 -15.03 4.08 12.58
CA GLU A 89 -14.07 4.54 13.58
C GLU A 89 -12.81 3.68 13.59
N ALA A 90 -12.98 2.35 13.63
CA ALA A 90 -11.84 1.43 13.58
C ALA A 90 -11.05 1.53 12.27
N TYR A 91 -11.73 1.70 11.12
CA TYR A 91 -11.09 1.89 9.83
C TYR A 91 -10.23 3.16 9.78
N ILE A 92 -10.77 4.29 10.24
CA ILE A 92 -10.04 5.55 10.27
C ILE A 92 -8.87 5.47 11.25
N ALA A 93 -9.10 4.97 12.47
CA ALA A 93 -8.08 4.85 13.50
C ALA A 93 -6.93 3.93 13.05
N HIS A 94 -7.26 2.83 12.37
CA HIS A 94 -6.28 1.92 11.79
C HIS A 94 -5.41 2.61 10.73
N LEU A 95 -6.01 3.27 9.75
CA LEU A 95 -5.26 3.89 8.66
C LEU A 95 -4.39 5.07 9.14
N LEU A 96 -4.84 5.84 10.13
CA LEU A 96 -4.03 6.89 10.76
C LEU A 96 -2.84 6.31 11.54
N ASP A 97 -3.07 5.24 12.29
CA ASP A 97 -2.01 4.53 13.02
C ASP A 97 -0.92 4.01 12.06
N ARG A 98 -1.34 3.36 10.96
CA ARG A 98 -0.42 2.90 9.91
C ARG A 98 0.32 4.06 9.25
N ALA A 99 -0.37 5.17 8.96
CA ALA A 99 0.28 6.34 8.37
C ALA A 99 1.34 6.93 9.31
N LYS A 100 1.04 7.05 10.60
CA LYS A 100 2.00 7.51 11.61
C LYS A 100 3.21 6.60 11.70
N TYR A 101 3.01 5.29 11.79
CA TYR A 101 4.09 4.31 11.84
C TYR A 101 5.06 4.47 10.66
N TYR A 102 4.53 4.62 9.44
CA TYR A 102 5.37 4.75 8.24
C TYR A 102 6.01 6.14 8.08
N ASP A 103 5.40 7.21 8.59
CA ASP A 103 6.03 8.55 8.63
C ASP A 103 7.20 8.56 9.62
N ASP A 104 7.00 7.99 10.81
CA ASP A 104 8.06 7.85 11.82
C ASP A 104 9.22 7.00 11.26
N LEU A 105 8.92 5.84 10.67
CA LEU A 105 9.93 4.99 10.05
C LEU A 105 10.64 5.68 8.88
N ALA A 106 9.92 6.42 8.05
CA ALA A 106 10.52 7.18 6.95
C ALA A 106 11.51 8.23 7.47
N LEU A 107 11.15 8.95 8.53
CA LEU A 107 12.03 9.92 9.17
C LEU A 107 13.30 9.25 9.73
N GLU A 108 13.16 8.10 10.39
CA GLU A 108 14.28 7.36 10.96
C GLU A 108 15.25 6.84 9.89
N VAL A 109 14.74 6.31 8.78
CA VAL A 109 15.58 5.65 7.76
C VAL A 109 16.05 6.58 6.65
N LEU A 110 15.39 7.71 6.43
CA LEU A 110 15.74 8.71 5.40
C LEU A 110 16.25 10.03 5.97
N GLY A 111 16.06 10.29 7.26
CA GLY A 111 16.42 11.55 7.90
C GLY A 111 15.55 12.75 7.46
N ARG A 112 14.42 12.50 6.79
CA ARG A 112 13.49 13.52 6.30
C ARG A 112 12.08 12.98 6.17
N LYS A 113 11.10 13.89 6.13
CA LYS A 113 9.73 13.57 5.72
C LYS A 113 9.65 13.23 4.24
N VAL A 114 8.65 12.44 3.87
CA VAL A 114 8.39 12.02 2.48
C VAL A 114 6.95 12.32 2.08
N LYS A 115 6.70 12.50 0.77
CA LYS A 115 5.34 12.51 0.24
C LYS A 115 4.82 11.07 0.16
N HIS A 116 3.94 10.70 1.08
CA HIS A 116 3.44 9.33 1.18
C HIS A 116 2.36 8.99 0.14
N SER A 117 2.35 7.74 -0.30
CA SER A 117 1.24 7.06 -0.98
C SER A 117 0.68 5.99 -0.06
N LEU A 118 -0.62 6.11 0.27
CA LEU A 118 -1.39 5.13 1.03
C LEU A 118 -2.00 4.09 0.09
N LEU A 119 -1.81 2.81 0.40
CA LEU A 119 -2.48 1.71 -0.29
C LEU A 119 -3.91 1.56 0.25
N LEU A 120 -4.87 1.64 -0.66
CA LEU A 120 -6.28 1.36 -0.41
C LEU A 120 -6.84 0.49 -1.53
N HIS A 121 -7.85 -0.31 -1.21
CA HIS A 121 -8.58 -1.09 -2.20
C HIS A 121 -9.92 -0.42 -2.54
N HIS A 122 -10.35 -0.55 -3.80
CA HIS A 122 -11.70 -0.16 -4.20
C HIS A 122 -12.71 -1.21 -3.68
N ASN A 123 -13.10 -1.05 -2.41
CA ASN A 123 -13.95 -1.97 -1.65
C ASN A 123 -15.05 -1.21 -0.90
N LEU A 124 -15.83 -1.92 -0.08
CA LEU A 124 -16.99 -1.33 0.62
C LEU A 124 -16.57 -0.30 1.67
N THR A 125 -15.54 -0.57 2.48
CA THR A 125 -15.06 0.42 3.47
C THR A 125 -14.57 1.70 2.80
N SER A 126 -13.81 1.59 1.71
CA SER A 126 -13.36 2.77 0.96
C SER A 126 -14.55 3.51 0.35
N ALA A 127 -15.54 2.79 -0.21
CA ALA A 127 -16.72 3.43 -0.78
C ALA A 127 -17.57 4.18 0.27
N LEU A 128 -17.68 3.64 1.48
CA LEU A 128 -18.49 4.23 2.55
C LEU A 128 -17.76 5.35 3.31
N PHE A 129 -16.45 5.21 3.55
CA PHE A 129 -15.73 6.00 4.56
C PHE A 129 -14.60 6.87 4.02
N LEU A 130 -14.35 6.90 2.70
CA LEU A 130 -13.24 7.69 2.14
C LEU A 130 -13.34 9.19 2.47
N GLY A 131 -14.54 9.77 2.49
CA GLY A 131 -14.74 11.17 2.86
C GLY A 131 -14.35 11.47 4.31
N ASP A 132 -14.77 10.60 5.23
CA ASP A 132 -14.40 10.68 6.65
C ASP A 132 -12.90 10.47 6.85
N LEU A 133 -12.30 9.52 6.12
CA LEU A 133 -10.87 9.26 6.15
C LEU A 133 -10.07 10.50 5.73
N ILE A 134 -10.41 11.11 4.59
CA ILE A 134 -9.77 12.34 4.11
C ILE A 134 -9.86 13.46 5.15
N THR A 135 -11.02 13.61 5.78
CA THR A 135 -11.24 14.60 6.85
C THR A 135 -10.36 14.31 8.06
N ALA A 136 -10.29 13.06 8.48
CA ALA A 136 -9.48 12.63 9.61
C ALA A 136 -7.97 12.84 9.37
N PHE A 137 -7.47 12.55 8.17
CA PHE A 137 -6.08 12.86 7.79
C PHE A 137 -5.79 14.36 7.90
N ARG A 138 -6.65 15.22 7.34
CA ARG A 138 -6.50 16.69 7.45
C ARG A 138 -6.49 17.17 8.89
N ASN A 139 -7.42 16.67 9.72
CA ASN A 139 -7.50 17.01 11.13
C ASN A 139 -6.25 16.57 11.93
N ASN A 140 -5.52 15.56 11.44
CA ASN A 140 -4.25 15.09 12.00
C ASN A 140 -3.03 15.73 11.32
N GLY A 141 -3.20 16.87 10.64
CA GLY A 141 -2.10 17.66 10.09
C GLY A 141 -1.51 17.14 8.78
N TRP A 142 -2.16 16.17 8.13
CA TRP A 142 -1.73 15.68 6.83
C TRP A 142 -2.25 16.56 5.69
N GLU A 143 -1.39 16.83 4.73
CA GLU A 143 -1.75 17.50 3.48
C GLU A 143 -1.98 16.46 2.38
N LEU A 144 -3.14 16.54 1.70
CA LEU A 144 -3.42 15.69 0.56
C LEU A 144 -2.90 16.32 -0.72
N VAL A 145 -1.97 15.62 -1.36
CA VAL A 145 -1.44 15.98 -2.69
C VAL A 145 -1.92 14.97 -3.73
N ASN A 146 -1.91 15.37 -5.00
CA ASN A 146 -2.24 14.44 -6.09
C ASN A 146 -1.10 13.44 -6.31
N ALA A 147 -1.42 12.30 -6.93
CA ALA A 147 -0.43 11.24 -7.19
C ALA A 147 0.76 11.72 -8.02
N LYS A 148 0.54 12.59 -9.03
CA LYS A 148 1.60 13.13 -9.90
C LYS A 148 2.63 13.94 -9.11
N GLU A 149 2.18 14.64 -8.07
CA GLU A 149 3.04 15.36 -7.15
C GLU A 149 3.74 14.42 -6.16
N ALA A 150 3.02 13.49 -5.53
CA ALA A 150 3.60 12.57 -4.54
C ALA A 150 4.81 11.81 -5.10
N ILE A 151 4.68 11.27 -6.32
CA ILE A 151 5.72 10.47 -6.98
C ILE A 151 6.96 11.27 -7.40
N THR A 152 6.96 12.60 -7.24
CA THR A 152 8.17 13.42 -7.47
C THR A 152 9.19 13.30 -6.35
N ASP A 153 8.78 12.84 -5.17
CA ASP A 153 9.68 12.61 -4.03
C ASP A 153 10.75 11.57 -4.39
N ASP A 154 12.00 11.84 -3.99
CA ASP A 154 13.15 10.99 -4.33
C ASP A 154 13.05 9.56 -3.78
N VAL A 155 12.22 9.31 -2.78
CA VAL A 155 11.99 7.94 -2.28
C VAL A 155 11.51 7.02 -3.39
N TYR A 156 10.65 7.50 -4.29
CA TYR A 156 10.10 6.71 -5.41
C TYR A 156 11.12 6.42 -6.52
N LYS A 157 12.31 7.03 -6.47
CA LYS A 157 13.41 6.77 -7.41
C LYS A 157 14.37 5.68 -6.93
N LYS A 158 14.23 5.22 -5.68
CA LYS A 158 15.12 4.19 -5.12
C LYS A 158 14.89 2.83 -5.78
N GLU A 159 15.98 2.13 -6.02
CA GLU A 159 15.98 0.73 -6.43
C GLU A 159 16.24 -0.12 -5.19
N ILE A 160 15.30 -1.01 -4.90
CA ILE A 160 15.31 -1.86 -3.72
C ILE A 160 15.74 -3.27 -4.11
N ASN A 161 16.73 -3.78 -3.38
CA ASN A 161 17.38 -5.06 -3.53
C ASN A 161 17.02 -6.07 -2.42
N THR A 162 15.93 -5.87 -1.68
CA THR A 162 15.42 -6.83 -0.69
C THR A 162 14.73 -8.04 -1.32
N ILE A 163 14.68 -9.12 -0.54
CA ILE A 163 13.74 -10.24 -0.71
C ILE A 163 12.99 -10.46 0.63
N PRO A 164 11.66 -10.67 0.63
CA PRO A 164 10.75 -10.54 -0.51
C PRO A 164 10.77 -9.10 -1.07
N ALA A 165 10.54 -8.99 -2.38
CA ALA A 165 10.62 -7.72 -3.10
C ALA A 165 9.23 -7.11 -3.27
N GLY A 166 9.16 -5.79 -3.06
CA GLY A 166 7.93 -5.00 -3.06
C GLY A 166 7.49 -4.64 -1.65
N GLU A 167 6.19 -4.69 -1.38
CA GLU A 167 5.58 -4.09 -0.17
C GLU A 167 5.82 -2.56 -0.09
N SER A 168 5.70 -1.97 1.10
CA SER A 168 6.11 -0.57 1.33
C SER A 168 7.59 -0.36 1.07
N ILE A 169 7.93 0.62 0.22
CA ILE A 169 9.33 0.99 -0.06
C ILE A 169 10.06 1.50 1.19
N ILE A 170 9.34 2.14 2.13
CA ILE A 170 9.92 2.59 3.40
C ILE A 170 10.34 1.38 4.23
N TRP A 171 9.47 0.37 4.32
CA TRP A 171 9.81 -0.88 4.98
C TRP A 171 11.00 -1.57 4.31
N SER A 172 11.03 -1.61 2.98
CA SER A 172 12.15 -2.25 2.29
C SER A 172 13.47 -1.53 2.55
N ILE A 173 13.49 -0.19 2.54
CA ILE A 173 14.69 0.61 2.88
C ILE A 173 15.15 0.32 4.31
N ALA A 174 14.21 0.27 5.26
CA ALA A 174 14.51 -0.07 6.64
C ALA A 174 15.15 -1.47 6.74
N LYS A 175 14.61 -2.45 6.01
CA LYS A 175 15.14 -3.80 5.95
C LYS A 175 16.54 -3.86 5.34
N GLU A 176 16.80 -3.16 4.24
CA GLU A 176 18.15 -3.10 3.64
C GLU A 176 19.21 -2.54 4.58
N SER A 177 18.81 -1.65 5.49
CA SER A 177 19.75 -1.07 6.45
C SER A 177 20.28 -2.08 7.47
N GLY A 178 19.57 -3.21 7.69
CA GLY A 178 19.90 -4.21 8.72
C GLY A 178 19.71 -3.74 10.16
N LYS A 179 19.24 -2.50 10.39
CA LYS A 179 19.17 -1.89 11.74
C LYS A 179 17.86 -2.18 12.48
N TYR A 180 16.83 -2.59 11.76
CA TYR A 180 15.46 -2.67 12.29
C TYR A 180 14.89 -4.10 12.27
N GLU A 181 15.73 -5.13 12.14
CA GLU A 181 15.27 -6.52 12.01
C GLU A 181 14.37 -6.99 13.16
N ASN A 182 14.58 -6.44 14.37
CA ASN A 182 13.81 -6.80 15.57
C ASN A 182 12.54 -5.97 15.79
N THR A 183 12.36 -4.87 15.04
CA THR A 183 11.24 -3.94 15.21
C THR A 183 10.37 -3.83 13.97
N LEU A 184 10.88 -4.26 12.81
CA LEU A 184 10.13 -4.28 11.56
C LEU A 184 9.06 -5.35 11.61
N ARG A 185 7.83 -4.90 11.84
CA ARG A 185 6.63 -5.64 11.49
C ARG A 185 6.69 -6.03 10.02
N TYR A 186 6.49 -7.32 9.71
CA TYR A 186 6.40 -7.75 8.31
C TYR A 186 5.20 -7.04 7.66
N PRO A 187 5.38 -6.33 6.54
CA PRO A 187 4.42 -5.36 6.05
C PRO A 187 3.40 -6.02 5.14
N ALA A 188 3.64 -7.28 4.72
CA ALA A 188 2.71 -7.97 3.85
C ALA A 188 1.34 -7.90 4.49
N GLU A 189 0.37 -7.60 3.65
CA GLU A 189 -1.06 -7.52 3.89
C GLU A 189 -1.58 -8.74 4.69
N ASP A 190 -1.30 -8.79 5.98
CA ASP A 190 -1.72 -9.83 6.90
C ASP A 190 -2.49 -9.20 8.05
N SER A 191 -3.49 -9.96 8.49
CA SER A 191 -4.42 -9.64 9.56
C SER A 191 -3.86 -9.90 10.96
N GLU A 192 -2.82 -10.72 11.11
CA GLU A 192 -2.35 -11.21 12.44
C GLU A 192 -2.17 -10.09 13.47
N TYR A 193 -1.51 -9.01 13.08
CA TYR A 193 -1.22 -7.87 13.96
C TYR A 193 -2.45 -7.02 14.31
N GLU A 194 -3.54 -7.14 13.54
CA GLU A 194 -4.77 -6.37 13.78
C GLU A 194 -5.73 -7.11 14.71
N VAL A 195 -5.54 -8.41 14.91
CA VAL A 195 -6.50 -9.27 15.63
C VAL A 195 -6.74 -8.79 17.07
N GLU A 196 -5.68 -8.53 17.84
CA GLU A 196 -5.85 -8.14 19.26
C GLU A 196 -6.58 -6.80 19.39
N LYS A 197 -6.12 -5.78 18.65
CA LYS A 197 -6.75 -4.45 18.65
C LYS A 197 -8.23 -4.52 18.25
N LEU A 198 -8.58 -5.36 17.28
CA LEU A 198 -9.97 -5.51 16.82
C LEU A 198 -10.84 -6.31 17.80
N LYS A 199 -10.26 -7.25 18.56
CA LYS A 199 -10.97 -7.91 19.68
C LYS A 199 -11.30 -6.91 20.79
N ASP A 200 -10.35 -6.06 21.15
CA ASP A 200 -10.54 -5.02 22.17
C ASP A 200 -11.65 -4.02 21.77
N LEU A 201 -11.83 -3.80 20.47
CA LEU A 201 -12.89 -2.98 19.89
C LEU A 201 -14.23 -3.72 19.69
N GLY A 202 -14.32 -5.02 20.03
CA GLY A 202 -15.54 -5.81 19.83
C GLY A 202 -15.94 -5.99 18.36
N LEU A 203 -14.94 -6.11 17.47
CA LEU A 203 -15.13 -6.28 16.02
C LEU A 203 -14.85 -7.70 15.52
N LEU A 204 -14.34 -8.57 16.40
CA LEU A 204 -14.03 -9.98 16.16
C LEU A 204 -14.78 -10.90 17.12
#